data_AF-A0A8J4X4C9-F1
#
_entry.id   AF-A0A8J4X4C9-F1
#
_cell.length_a   1.000
_cell.length_b   1.000
_cell.length_c   1.000
_cell.angle_alpha   90.00
_cell.angle_beta   90.00
_cell.angle_gamma   90.00
#
_symmetry.space_group_name_H-M   'P 1'
#
loop_
_entity.id
_entity.type
_entity.pdbx_description
1 polymer ?
#
loop_
_entity_poly.entity_id
_entity_poly.type
_entity_poly.pdbx_seq_one_letter_code
_entity_poly.pdbx_strand_id
1 'polypeptide(L)' 'MKCWEITANNLSKAGWSWGCVSAIDSKGRTIWIVDAHRGDGKRFSVHAEEKLTAFLELERITHELALSPLLGDDPN' A
#
# COMPACT_ATOMS: atom_id res chain seq x y z
N MET A 1 0.89 12.06 -16.56
CA MET A 1 1.17 10.93 -15.63
C MET A 1 0.32 11.15 -14.40
N LYS A 2 -0.53 10.19 -14.00
CA LYS A 2 -1.32 10.34 -12.77
C LYS A 2 -0.45 9.93 -11.59
N CYS A 3 -0.48 10.68 -10.49
CA CYS A 3 0.41 10.46 -9.34
C CYS A 3 0.31 9.04 -8.74
N TRP A 4 -0.87 8.41 -8.79
CA TRP A 4 -1.07 7.05 -8.26
C TRP A 4 -0.44 5.96 -9.13
N GLU A 5 -0.21 6.21 -10.43
CA GLU A 5 0.47 5.27 -11.33
C GLU A 5 1.96 5.15 -10.96
N ILE A 6 2.56 6.24 -10.50
CA ILE A 6 3.96 6.27 -10.04
C ILE A 6 4.10 5.41 -8.78
N THR A 7 3.22 5.60 -7.80
CA THR A 7 3.21 4.82 -6.56
C THR A 7 2.95 3.34 -6.81
N ALA A 8 1.95 3.00 -7.65
CA ALA A 8 1.68 1.63 -8.05
C ALA A 8 2.90 0.94 -8.72
N ASN A 9 3.62 1.69 -9.55
CA ASN A 9 4.85 1.22 -10.18
C ASN A 9 5.98 1.03 -9.16
N ASN A 10 6.12 1.90 -8.16
CA ASN A 10 7.10 1.74 -7.07
C ASN A 10 6.81 0.49 -6.22
N LEU A 11 5.54 0.25 -5.86
CA LEU A 11 5.12 -0.97 -5.17
C LEU A 11 5.51 -2.22 -5.97
N SER A 12 5.22 -2.22 -7.27
CA SER A 12 5.56 -3.33 -8.17
C SER A 12 7.09 -3.56 -8.23
N LYS A 13 7.88 -2.48 -8.32
CA LYS A 13 9.35 -2.54 -8.30
C LYS A 13 9.91 -3.06 -6.97
N ALA A 14 9.24 -2.77 -5.85
CA ALA A 14 9.60 -3.27 -4.53
C ALA A 14 9.16 -4.74 -4.29
N GLY A 15 8.58 -5.40 -5.31
CA GLY A 15 8.16 -6.80 -5.25
C GLY A 15 6.78 -7.01 -4.62
N TRP A 16 5.99 -5.94 -4.49
CA TRP A 16 4.59 -6.04 -4.07
C TRP A 16 3.67 -6.26 -5.27
N SER A 17 2.77 -7.22 -5.13
CA SER A 17 1.56 -7.28 -5.95
C SER A 17 0.49 -6.41 -5.30
N TRP A 18 -0.33 -5.71 -6.08
CA TRP A 18 -1.32 -4.80 -5.53
C TRP A 18 -2.65 -4.85 -6.28
N GLY A 19 -3.72 -4.52 -5.57
CA GLY A 19 -5.08 -4.39 -6.07
C GLY A 19 -5.70 -3.07 -5.64
N CYS A 20 -6.65 -2.56 -6.42
CA CYS A 20 -7.38 -1.34 -6.08
C CYS A 20 -8.84 -1.48 -6.51
N VAL A 21 -9.75 -1.30 -5.56
CA VAL A 21 -11.20 -1.32 -5.79
C VAL A 21 -11.83 -0.07 -5.17
N SER A 22 -12.92 0.40 -5.78
CA SER A 22 -13.76 1.44 -5.20
C SER A 22 -15.01 0.81 -4.59
N ALA A 23 -15.43 1.29 -3.43
CA ALA A 23 -16.70 0.95 -2.80
C ALA A 23 -17.47 2.22 -2.42
N ILE A 24 -18.76 2.10 -2.18
CA ILE A 24 -19.60 3.18 -1.64
C ILE A 24 -19.84 2.89 -0.17
N ASP A 25 -19.53 3.84 0.72
CA ASP A 25 -19.77 3.72 2.16
C ASP A 25 -21.26 3.92 2.51
N SER A 26 -21.62 3.71 3.77
CA SER A 26 -23.00 3.87 4.26
C SER A 26 -23.54 5.30 4.17
N LYS A 27 -22.67 6.29 3.92
CA LYS A 27 -23.02 7.70 3.70
C LYS A 27 -23.07 8.08 2.22
N GLY A 28 -22.92 7.11 1.31
CA GLY A 28 -22.93 7.35 -0.13
C GLY A 28 -21.62 7.91 -0.68
N ARG A 29 -20.53 7.87 0.08
CA ARG A 29 -19.22 8.39 -0.36
C ARG A 29 -18.42 7.28 -1.02
N THR A 30 -17.75 7.61 -2.12
CA THR A 30 -16.77 6.71 -2.73
C THR A 30 -15.55 6.59 -1.83
N ILE A 31 -15.20 5.37 -1.48
CA ILE A 31 -13.95 5.02 -0.82
C ILE A 31 -13.12 4.13 -1.74
N TRP A 32 -11.82 4.26 -1.65
CA TRP A 32 -10.84 3.46 -2.37
C TRP A 32 -10.17 2.53 -1.39
N ILE A 33 -10.20 1.23 -1.71
CA ILE A 33 -9.51 0.19 -0.97
C ILE A 33 -8.36 -0.27 -1.85
N VAL A 34 -7.14 -0.13 -1.35
CA VAL A 34 -5.92 -0.57 -2.02
C VAL A 34 -5.26 -1.62 -1.14
N ASP A 35 -5.02 -2.80 -1.70
CA ASP A 35 -4.28 -3.87 -1.05
C ASP A 35 -2.91 -4.05 -1.70
N ALA A 36 -1.92 -4.42 -0.89
CA ALA A 36 -0.64 -4.93 -1.36
C ALA A 36 -0.31 -6.23 -0.64
N HIS A 37 0.19 -7.20 -1.39
CA HIS A 37 0.64 -8.47 -0.85
C HIS A 37 1.96 -8.90 -1.47
N ARG A 38 2.75 -9.64 -0.69
CA ARG A 38 4.06 -10.16 -1.08
C ARG A 38 4.21 -11.62 -0.66
N GLY A 39 5.04 -12.36 -1.40
CA GLY A 39 5.22 -13.81 -1.22
C GLY A 39 5.80 -14.24 0.13
N ASP A 40 6.27 -13.30 0.95
CA ASP A 40 6.70 -13.50 2.34
C ASP A 40 5.52 -13.54 3.34
N GLY A 41 4.28 -13.58 2.83
CA GLY A 41 3.06 -13.61 3.64
C GLY A 41 2.61 -12.24 4.14
N LYS A 42 3.34 -11.15 3.84
CA LYS A 42 2.94 -9.80 4.23
C LYS A 42 1.78 -9.32 3.35
N ARG A 43 0.77 -8.73 4.00
CA ARG A 43 -0.39 -8.13 3.35
C ARG A 43 -0.78 -6.85 4.07
N PHE A 44 -1.05 -5.81 3.29
CA PHE A 44 -1.51 -4.52 3.78
C PHE A 44 -2.75 -4.09 3.00
N SER A 45 -3.65 -3.40 3.67
CA SER A 45 -4.83 -2.82 3.03
C SER A 45 -5.07 -1.44 3.61
N VAL A 46 -5.29 -0.47 2.74
CA VAL A 46 -5.58 0.92 3.09
C VAL A 46 -6.91 1.32 2.46
N HIS A 47 -7.72 2.05 3.22
CA HIS A 47 -8.94 2.68 2.74
C HIS A 47 -8.86 4.21 2.86
N ALA A 48 -9.17 4.93 1.78
CA ALA A 48 -9.23 6.40 1.77
C ALA A 48 -10.31 6.93 0.83
N GLU A 49 -10.80 8.15 1.08
CA GLU A 49 -11.80 8.80 0.22
C GLU A 49 -11.24 9.16 -1.17
N GLU A 50 -9.93 9.35 -1.25
CA GLU A 50 -9.21 9.61 -2.51
C GLU A 50 -8.28 8.45 -2.88
N LYS A 51 -8.31 8.05 -4.15
CA LYS A 51 -7.47 6.96 -4.68
C LYS A 51 -5.99 7.22 -4.42
N LEU A 52 -5.53 8.45 -4.69
CA LEU A 52 -4.13 8.82 -4.53
C LEU A 52 -3.68 8.67 -3.08
N THR A 53 -4.49 9.14 -2.13
CA THR A 53 -4.21 9.04 -0.70
C THR A 53 -4.09 7.58 -0.25
N ALA A 54 -4.96 6.69 -0.75
CA ALA A 54 -4.86 5.27 -0.44
C ALA A 54 -3.53 4.65 -0.93
N PHE A 55 -3.06 5.03 -2.12
CA PHE A 55 -1.78 4.56 -2.65
C PHE A 55 -0.57 5.11 -1.87
N LEU A 56 -0.56 6.41 -1.56
CA LEU A 56 0.55 7.04 -0.83
C LEU A 56 0.71 6.45 0.57
N GLU A 57 -0.40 6.21 1.27
CA GLU A 57 -0.37 5.61 2.60
C GLU A 57 0.12 4.15 2.56
N LEU A 58 -0.27 3.39 1.53
CA LEU A 58 0.21 2.03 1.33
C LEU A 58 1.71 1.98 1.01
N GLU A 59 2.20 2.91 0.19
CA GLU A 59 3.63 3.08 -0.08
C GLU A 59 4.39 3.43 1.20
N ARG A 60 3.85 4.32 2.05
CA ARG A 60 4.45 4.64 3.35
C ARG A 60 4.58 3.40 4.23
N ILE A 61 3.50 2.62 4.40
CA ILE A 61 3.51 1.41 5.25
C ILE A 61 4.51 0.37 4.73
N THR A 62 4.50 0.12 3.42
CA THR A 62 5.41 -0.86 2.80
C THR A 62 6.88 -0.43 2.84
N HIS A 63 7.15 0.88 2.78
CA HIS A 63 8.51 1.43 2.87
C HIS A 63 9.03 1.51 4.32
N GLU A 64 8.20 1.93 5.27
CA GLU A 64 8.52 1.96 6.70
C GLU A 64 8.84 0.56 7.24
N LEU A 65 8.08 -0.45 6.80
CA LEU A 65 8.31 -1.85 7.17
C LEU A 65 9.47 -2.53 6.44
N ALA A 66 9.92 -1.97 5.32
CA ALA A 66 11.16 -2.39 4.67
C ALA A 66 12.41 -1.84 5.40
N LEU A 67 12.26 -0.78 6.19
CA LEU A 67 13.32 -0.16 6.98
C LEU A 67 13.42 -0.71 8.41
N SER A 68 12.39 -1.39 8.93
CA SER A 68 12.40 -2.00 10.27
C SER A 68 13.42 -3.14 10.46
N PRO A 69 13.66 -4.04 9.49
CA PRO A 69 14.64 -5.12 9.64
C PRO A 69 16.09 -4.63 9.78
N LEU A 70 16.36 -3.36 9.48
CA LEU A 70 17.70 -2.77 9.59
C LEU A 70 18.01 -2.21 10.99
N LEU A 71 17.09 -2.28 11.96
CA LEU A 71 17.29 -1.70 13.30
C LEU A 71 17.41 -2.71 14.45
N GLY A 72 17.31 -4.03 14.27
CA GLY A 72 17.39 -4.85 15.49
C GLY A 72 17.32 -6.36 15.44
N ASP A 73 17.82 -7.02 14.40
CA ASP A 73 18.05 -8.47 14.47
C ASP A 73 19.54 -8.78 14.24
N ASP A 74 20.39 -8.40 15.20
CA ASP A 74 21.70 -9.02 15.37
C ASP A 74 21.48 -10.41 16.01
N PRO A 75 21.78 -11.52 15.31
CA PRO A 75 21.73 -12.83 15.92
C PRO A 75 22.97 -12.99 16.82
N ASN A 76 22.74 -13.13 18.12
CA ASN A 76 23.72 -13.67 19.06
C ASN A 76 23.88 -15.18 18.85
#